data_AF-A0A3P7I4K7-F1
#
_entry.id   AF-A0A3P7I4K7-F1
#
_cell.length_a   1.000
_cell.length_b   1.000
_cell.length_c   1.000
_cell.angle_alpha   90.00
_cell.angle_beta   90.00
_cell.angle_gamma   90.00
#
_symmetry.space_group_name_H-M   'P 1'
#
loop_
_entity.id
_entity.type
_entity.pdbx_description
1 polymer ?
#
loop_
_entity_poly.entity_id
_entity_poly.type
_entity_poly.pdbx_seq_one_letter_code
_entity_poly.pdbx_strand_id
1 'polypeptide(L)'
;MPSCWARPHIPIASNENEPSRAGHAFEIHPPNWAHSTASRHVLCDCSPDRPETAHELMPRSRRSSDGQQIRARELSIVGLPIYATKRTMVEAVVDAVAGIARGEKPNALFTALAALVSDGLKEDTSSWNMIRTVTAPGPATKDVYSIVNKLDSNEKSENSRVEQFFEELFRENSLDCWLCYVVLKENVLRRLYTPGSFLLDAPTAYRTLLWRLVDALAIIPVLEFRECSHPHQTQSMLWSGPCRLPADSRVPKSSSVPARLSNSNHTHRRSRIPLPKR
;
A
#
# COMPACT_ATOMS: atom_id res chain seq x y z
N MET A 1 8.63 -15.65 -15.65
CA MET A 1 7.69 -14.64 -15.13
C MET A 1 6.46 -15.39 -14.64
N PRO A 2 6.10 -15.33 -13.34
CA PRO A 2 4.92 -16.03 -12.85
C PRO A 2 3.66 -15.28 -13.29
N SER A 3 2.71 -16.01 -13.85
CA SER A 3 1.37 -15.57 -14.24
C SER A 3 0.57 -15.12 -13.01
N CYS A 4 0.30 -13.81 -12.89
CA CYS A 4 -0.54 -13.23 -11.84
C CYS A 4 -2.04 -13.63 -11.92
N TRP A 5 -2.42 -14.45 -12.90
CA TRP A 5 -3.82 -14.81 -13.18
C TRP A 5 -4.24 -16.19 -12.67
N ALA A 6 -3.38 -16.89 -11.93
CA ALA A 6 -3.74 -18.15 -11.30
C ALA A 6 -3.66 -18.01 -9.78
N ARG A 7 -4.76 -17.65 -9.13
CA ARG A 7 -4.94 -17.97 -7.71
C ARG A 7 -5.22 -19.47 -7.60
N PRO A 8 -4.44 -20.25 -6.85
CA PRO A 8 -4.76 -21.65 -6.63
C PRO A 8 -6.01 -21.78 -5.75
N HIS A 9 -6.99 -22.57 -6.18
CA HIS A 9 -7.98 -23.15 -5.28
C HIS A 9 -7.26 -24.10 -4.32
N ILE A 10 -7.39 -23.88 -3.01
CA ILE A 10 -6.89 -24.81 -1.98
C ILE A 10 -8.01 -25.83 -1.71
N PRO A 11 -7.85 -27.14 -2.01
CA PRO A 11 -8.75 -28.16 -1.50
C PRO A 11 -8.36 -28.49 -0.06
N ILE A 12 -9.34 -28.48 0.84
CA ILE A 12 -9.21 -28.99 2.21
C ILE A 12 -9.23 -30.52 2.12
N ALA A 13 -8.11 -31.17 2.40
CA ALA A 13 -8.05 -32.60 2.67
C ALA A 13 -7.84 -32.81 4.17
N SER A 14 -8.90 -33.25 4.83
CA SER A 14 -8.89 -33.77 6.19
C SER A 14 -8.15 -35.11 6.21
N ASN A 15 -7.23 -35.29 7.15
CA ASN A 15 -6.90 -36.62 7.66
C ASN A 15 -6.36 -36.49 9.09
N GLU A 16 -7.15 -36.98 10.03
CA GLU A 16 -6.75 -37.32 11.39
C GLU A 16 -5.99 -38.66 11.36
N ASN A 17 -4.77 -38.71 11.93
CA ASN A 17 -4.44 -39.68 12.98
C ASN A 17 -2.98 -39.60 13.46
N GLU A 18 -2.87 -39.56 14.78
CA GLU A 18 -1.80 -40.02 15.68
C GLU A 18 -0.58 -39.14 16.08
N PRO A 19 -0.10 -39.30 17.34
CA PRO A 19 0.55 -38.24 18.10
C PRO A 19 1.95 -38.58 18.66
N SER A 20 2.58 -37.54 19.22
CA SER A 20 3.57 -37.55 20.33
C SER A 20 5.08 -37.53 20.02
N ARG A 21 5.66 -36.36 20.34
CA ARG A 21 6.83 -36.17 21.23
C ARG A 21 8.22 -36.13 20.59
N ALA A 22 8.68 -34.92 20.29
CA ALA A 22 10.07 -34.50 20.52
C ALA A 22 10.10 -33.00 20.79
N GLY A 23 10.55 -32.61 21.98
CA GLY A 23 10.83 -31.23 22.32
C GLY A 23 12.10 -30.79 21.62
N HIS A 24 12.01 -29.75 20.79
CA HIS A 24 13.14 -28.93 20.40
C HIS A 24 12.72 -27.47 20.55
N ALA A 25 13.50 -26.75 21.36
CA ALA A 25 13.45 -25.31 21.39
C ALA A 25 13.73 -24.81 19.97
N PHE A 26 12.73 -24.25 19.31
CA PHE A 26 12.93 -23.50 18.08
C PHE A 26 13.56 -22.16 18.46
N GLU A 27 14.89 -22.13 18.52
CA GLU A 27 15.63 -20.90 18.31
C GLU A 27 15.35 -20.49 16.86
N ILE A 28 14.43 -19.54 16.69
CA ILE A 28 14.03 -19.02 15.38
C ILE A 28 15.22 -18.21 14.87
N HIS A 29 16.16 -18.88 14.22
CA HIS A 29 17.10 -18.19 13.36
C HIS A 29 16.32 -17.53 12.23
N PRO A 30 16.52 -16.23 11.97
CA PRO A 30 15.89 -15.59 10.84
C PRO A 30 16.33 -16.29 9.55
N PRO A 31 15.41 -16.50 8.59
CA PRO A 31 15.71 -17.17 7.33
C PRO A 31 16.81 -16.41 6.55
N ASN A 32 17.62 -17.15 5.78
CA ASN A 32 18.85 -16.67 5.15
C ASN A 32 18.73 -15.43 4.23
N TRP A 33 17.52 -15.01 3.88
CA TRP A 33 17.25 -13.77 3.14
C TRP A 33 17.23 -12.51 4.03
N ALA A 34 17.10 -12.65 5.35
CA ALA A 34 17.15 -11.56 6.31
C ALA A 34 18.58 -11.22 6.77
N HIS A 35 19.58 -12.02 6.37
CA HIS A 35 20.97 -11.67 6.54
C HIS A 35 21.39 -10.71 5.42
N SER A 36 21.48 -9.42 5.74
CA SER A 36 22.25 -8.49 4.92
C SER A 36 23.70 -8.97 4.90
N THR A 37 24.27 -9.15 3.70
CA THR A 37 25.67 -9.56 3.46
C THR A 37 26.70 -8.60 4.07
N ALA A 38 26.25 -7.49 4.66
CA ALA A 38 27.07 -6.51 5.37
C ALA A 38 27.14 -6.70 6.91
N SER A 39 26.52 -7.73 7.50
CA SER A 39 26.51 -7.93 8.97
C SER A 39 27.54 -8.92 9.51
N ARG A 40 28.64 -9.20 8.77
CA ARG A 40 29.83 -9.73 9.43
C ARG A 40 30.41 -8.60 10.28
N HIS A 41 30.16 -8.70 11.58
CA HIS A 41 30.85 -7.90 12.59
C HIS A 41 32.35 -8.11 12.42
N VAL A 42 33.02 -7.16 11.77
CA VAL A 42 34.43 -6.92 12.00
C VAL A 42 34.45 -5.93 13.15
N LEU A 43 34.87 -6.37 14.33
CA LEU A 43 35.29 -5.44 15.38
C LEU A 43 36.33 -4.52 14.75
N CYS A 44 35.97 -3.26 14.58
CA CYS A 44 36.90 -2.25 14.08
C CYS A 44 37.77 -1.84 15.28
N ASP A 45 38.93 -2.45 15.40
CA ASP A 45 40.00 -1.94 16.26
C ASP A 45 40.50 -0.63 15.64
N CYS A 46 40.04 0.49 16.20
CA CYS A 46 40.53 1.81 15.85
C CYS A 46 41.92 2.01 16.47
N SER A 47 42.97 1.72 15.70
CA SER A 47 44.30 2.30 15.95
C SER A 47 44.58 3.35 14.87
N PRO A 48 44.93 4.61 15.23
CA PRO A 48 45.12 5.67 14.27
C PRO A 48 46.58 5.66 13.80
N ASP A 49 46.83 5.24 12.57
CA ASP A 49 48.00 5.72 11.86
C ASP A 49 47.76 5.90 10.36
N ARG A 50 48.50 6.85 9.80
CA ARG A 50 48.19 7.76 8.69
C ARG A 50 48.34 7.13 7.27
N PRO A 51 48.19 7.89 6.15
CA PRO A 51 47.32 7.57 5.00
C PRO A 51 48.10 7.14 3.74
N GLU A 52 47.40 7.10 2.59
CA GLU A 52 47.87 6.77 1.22
C GLU A 52 47.78 5.27 0.91
N THR A 53 47.26 4.78 -0.23
CA THR A 53 46.86 5.32 -1.52
C THR A 53 45.93 4.29 -2.20
N ALA A 54 45.08 4.79 -3.11
CA ALA A 54 44.41 4.08 -4.21
C ALA A 54 44.22 2.54 -4.11
N HIS A 55 42.99 2.10 -3.81
CA HIS A 55 42.48 0.84 -4.36
C HIS A 55 41.01 1.00 -4.78
N GLU A 56 40.84 0.88 -6.10
CA GLU A 56 39.69 0.32 -6.81
C GLU A 56 38.28 0.61 -6.29
N LEU A 57 37.62 1.50 -7.02
CA LEU A 57 36.18 1.64 -7.09
C LEU A 57 35.53 0.25 -7.28
N MET A 58 35.01 -0.30 -6.19
CA MET A 58 34.10 -1.44 -6.18
C MET A 58 33.04 -1.29 -7.29
N PRO A 59 32.73 -2.34 -8.07
CA PRO A 59 31.61 -2.30 -9.00
C PRO A 59 30.33 -2.12 -8.18
N ARG A 60 29.76 -0.91 -8.19
CA ARG A 60 28.43 -0.67 -7.64
C ARG A 60 27.48 -1.64 -8.33
N SER A 61 26.93 -2.56 -7.55
CA SER A 61 25.83 -3.43 -7.94
C SER A 61 24.70 -2.57 -8.54
N ARG A 62 24.61 -2.57 -9.87
CA ARG A 62 23.63 -1.75 -10.65
C ARG A 62 22.17 -2.05 -10.29
N ARG A 63 21.88 -3.14 -9.58
CA ARG A 63 20.51 -3.46 -9.12
C ARG A 63 20.07 -2.68 -7.89
N SER A 64 21.02 -2.23 -7.05
CA SER A 64 20.70 -1.44 -5.85
C SER A 64 20.45 0.04 -6.16
N SER A 65 21.04 0.56 -7.24
CA SER A 65 20.89 1.98 -7.62
C SER A 65 19.48 2.31 -8.04
N ASP A 66 18.82 1.42 -8.79
CA ASP A 66 17.52 1.72 -9.40
C ASP A 66 16.43 1.83 -8.33
N GLY A 67 16.43 0.93 -7.34
CA GLY A 67 15.54 1.01 -6.18
C GLY A 67 15.80 2.24 -5.31
N GLN A 68 17.07 2.62 -5.12
CA GLN A 68 17.44 3.84 -4.39
C GLN A 68 17.03 5.11 -5.15
N GLN A 69 17.15 5.12 -6.48
CA GLN A 69 16.71 6.24 -7.33
C GLN A 69 15.19 6.41 -7.33
N ILE A 70 14.43 5.31 -7.40
CA ILE A 70 12.96 5.35 -7.29
C ILE A 70 12.55 5.95 -5.95
N ARG A 71 13.13 5.45 -4.85
CA ARG A 71 12.85 5.97 -3.50
C ARG A 71 13.24 7.44 -3.36
N ALA A 72 14.38 7.84 -3.90
CA ALA A 72 14.82 9.24 -3.88
C ALA A 72 13.87 10.15 -4.66
N ARG A 73 13.40 9.71 -5.84
CA ARG A 73 12.46 10.46 -6.69
C ARG A 73 11.09 10.65 -6.03
N GLU A 74 10.62 9.64 -5.32
CA GLU A 74 9.40 9.77 -4.51
C GLU A 74 9.61 10.76 -3.35
N LEU A 75 10.65 10.55 -2.55
CA LEU A 75 10.94 11.41 -1.39
C LEU A 75 11.17 12.87 -1.79
N SER A 76 11.68 13.15 -3.00
CA SER A 76 11.89 14.51 -3.47
C SER A 76 10.61 15.29 -3.75
N ILE A 77 9.47 14.61 -3.92
CA ILE A 77 8.18 15.26 -4.19
C ILE A 77 7.20 15.20 -3.03
N VAL A 78 7.46 14.38 -2.01
CA VAL A 78 6.64 14.32 -0.80
C VAL A 78 6.65 15.69 -0.10
N GLY A 79 5.47 16.19 0.23
CA GLY A 79 5.28 17.52 0.82
C GLY A 79 5.07 18.63 -0.21
N LEU A 80 5.26 18.37 -1.50
CA LEU A 80 4.91 19.31 -2.56
C LEU A 80 3.41 19.23 -2.90
N PRO A 81 2.79 20.32 -3.38
CA PRO A 81 1.38 20.32 -3.79
C PRO A 81 1.04 19.24 -4.82
N ILE A 82 1.96 18.95 -5.75
CA ILE A 82 1.77 17.91 -6.77
C ILE A 82 1.52 16.53 -6.16
N TYR A 83 2.23 16.17 -5.09
CA TYR A 83 2.06 14.89 -4.39
C TYR A 83 0.79 14.91 -3.55
N ALA A 84 0.48 16.05 -2.91
CA ALA A 84 -0.75 16.22 -2.13
C ALA A 84 -2.00 15.99 -2.99
N THR A 85 -2.05 16.54 -4.20
CA THR A 85 -3.16 16.31 -5.13
C THR A 85 -3.34 14.83 -5.45
N LYS A 86 -2.26 14.10 -5.78
CA LYS A 86 -2.33 12.67 -6.08
C LYS A 86 -2.75 11.85 -4.86
N ARG A 87 -2.24 12.25 -3.68
CA ARG A 87 -2.62 11.64 -2.41
C ARG A 87 -4.12 11.76 -2.15
N THR A 88 -4.71 12.94 -2.33
CA THR A 88 -6.15 13.16 -2.13
C THR A 88 -6.98 12.27 -3.06
N MET A 89 -6.56 12.08 -4.32
CA MET A 89 -7.25 11.17 -5.23
C MET A 89 -7.22 9.71 -4.75
N VAL A 90 -6.05 9.25 -4.28
CA VAL A 90 -5.92 7.89 -3.72
C VAL A 90 -6.71 7.75 -2.42
N GLU A 91 -6.72 8.78 -1.56
CA GLU A 91 -7.52 8.79 -0.34
C GLU A 91 -9.03 8.70 -0.65
N ALA A 92 -9.52 9.38 -1.69
CA ALA A 92 -10.91 9.24 -2.12
C ALA A 92 -11.29 7.80 -2.52
N VAL A 93 -10.39 7.08 -3.19
CA VAL A 93 -10.61 5.65 -3.50
C VAL A 93 -10.61 4.80 -2.23
N VAL A 94 -9.65 5.02 -1.33
CA VAL A 94 -9.54 4.29 -0.05
C VAL A 94 -10.78 4.53 0.82
N ASP A 95 -11.28 5.76 0.87
CA ASP A 95 -12.47 6.12 1.64
C ASP A 95 -13.73 5.48 1.04
N ALA A 96 -13.83 5.39 -0.28
CA ALA A 96 -14.92 4.67 -0.94
C ALA A 96 -14.89 3.16 -0.64
N VAL A 97 -13.71 2.52 -0.62
CA VAL A 97 -13.56 1.13 -0.18
C VAL A 97 -13.98 0.96 1.28
N ALA A 98 -13.61 1.90 2.15
CA ALA A 98 -14.05 1.89 3.54
C ALA A 98 -15.58 2.05 3.65
N GLY A 99 -16.21 2.81 2.76
CA GLY A 99 -17.67 2.90 2.62
C GLY A 99 -18.30 1.56 2.27
N ILE A 100 -17.75 0.86 1.29
CA ILE A 100 -18.21 -0.49 0.93
C ILE A 100 -18.09 -1.45 2.12
N ALA A 101 -17.01 -1.38 2.89
CA ALA A 101 -16.86 -2.19 4.11
C ALA A 101 -17.92 -1.90 5.19
N ARG A 102 -18.60 -0.73 5.13
CA ARG A 102 -19.73 -0.36 5.99
C ARG A 102 -21.09 -0.70 5.38
N GLY A 103 -21.14 -1.31 4.20
CA GLY A 103 -22.36 -1.62 3.46
C GLY A 103 -22.88 -0.50 2.56
N GLU A 104 -22.06 0.51 2.25
CA GLU A 104 -22.42 1.55 1.29
C GLU A 104 -22.31 1.02 -0.16
N LYS A 105 -23.10 1.58 -1.08
CA LYS A 105 -23.04 1.21 -2.51
C LYS A 105 -21.69 1.63 -3.12
N PRO A 106 -21.14 0.85 -4.08
CA PRO A 106 -19.82 1.11 -4.66
C PRO A 106 -19.76 2.29 -5.65
N ASN A 107 -20.85 3.05 -5.83
CA ASN A 107 -20.89 4.15 -6.81
C ASN A 107 -19.77 5.19 -6.58
N ALA A 108 -19.50 5.53 -5.32
CA ALA A 108 -18.42 6.46 -4.97
C ALA A 108 -17.03 5.94 -5.39
N LEU A 109 -16.83 4.62 -5.36
CA LEU A 109 -15.60 3.98 -5.82
C LEU A 109 -15.42 4.17 -7.32
N PHE A 110 -16.49 3.96 -8.11
CA PHE A 110 -16.42 4.10 -9.57
C PHE A 110 -16.14 5.54 -9.99
N THR A 111 -16.76 6.53 -9.33
CA THR A 111 -16.47 7.94 -9.55
C THR A 111 -15.03 8.29 -9.16
N ALA A 112 -14.53 7.80 -8.02
CA ALA A 112 -13.16 8.04 -7.58
C ALA A 112 -12.13 7.41 -8.55
N LEU A 113 -12.37 6.19 -9.03
CA LEU A 113 -11.53 5.54 -10.03
C LEU A 113 -11.57 6.25 -11.38
N ALA A 114 -12.74 6.73 -11.81
CA ALA A 114 -12.88 7.53 -13.02
C ALA A 114 -12.07 8.83 -12.93
N ALA A 115 -12.13 9.54 -11.80
CA ALA A 115 -11.29 10.72 -11.57
C ALA A 115 -9.80 10.36 -11.57
N LEU A 116 -9.44 9.23 -10.97
CA LEU A 116 -8.05 8.75 -10.92
C LEU A 116 -7.46 8.47 -12.29
N VAL A 117 -8.20 7.77 -13.16
CA VAL A 117 -7.72 7.48 -14.52
C VAL A 117 -7.78 8.71 -15.42
N SER A 118 -8.58 9.72 -15.10
CA SER A 118 -8.67 10.95 -15.89
C SER A 118 -7.51 11.92 -15.62
N ASP A 119 -6.77 11.73 -14.52
CA ASP A 119 -5.73 12.64 -14.09
C ASP A 119 -4.56 12.75 -15.07
N GLY A 120 -4.41 13.94 -15.65
CA GLY A 120 -3.33 14.26 -16.58
C GLY A 120 -3.45 13.54 -17.92
N LEU A 121 -4.64 13.09 -18.31
CA LEU A 121 -4.91 12.74 -19.71
C LEU A 121 -4.70 13.97 -20.60
N LYS A 122 -4.21 13.75 -21.82
CA LYS A 122 -4.11 14.81 -22.83
C LYS A 122 -5.51 15.26 -23.27
N GLU A 123 -5.63 16.52 -23.67
CA GLU A 123 -6.92 17.16 -24.02
C GLU A 123 -7.69 16.45 -25.14
N ASP A 124 -6.99 15.75 -26.03
CA ASP A 124 -7.55 14.99 -27.15
C ASP A 124 -7.98 13.56 -26.78
N THR A 125 -7.71 13.13 -25.55
CA THR A 125 -7.86 11.74 -25.12
C THR A 125 -8.90 11.62 -24.01
N SER A 126 -10.02 10.95 -24.31
CA SER A 126 -11.02 10.62 -23.29
C SER A 126 -10.59 9.42 -22.43
N SER A 127 -11.13 9.34 -21.21
CA SER A 127 -10.89 8.21 -20.29
C SER A 127 -11.38 6.89 -20.86
N TRP A 128 -12.46 6.89 -21.66
CA TRP A 128 -12.91 5.71 -22.39
C TRP A 128 -11.91 5.28 -23.45
N ASN A 129 -11.37 6.23 -24.22
CA ASN A 129 -10.36 5.93 -25.23
C ASN A 129 -9.06 5.38 -24.61
N MET A 130 -8.67 5.91 -23.45
CA MET A 130 -7.58 5.37 -22.66
C MET A 130 -7.84 3.90 -22.30
N ILE A 131 -9.00 3.59 -21.71
CA ILE A 131 -9.37 2.23 -21.29
C ILE A 131 -9.32 1.25 -22.47
N ARG A 132 -9.88 1.63 -23.62
CA ARG A 132 -9.81 0.80 -24.84
C ARG A 132 -8.38 0.56 -25.28
N THR A 133 -7.56 1.60 -25.30
CA THR A 133 -6.17 1.53 -25.76
C THR A 133 -5.31 0.65 -24.84
N VAL A 134 -5.44 0.81 -23.52
CA VAL A 134 -4.66 0.03 -22.56
C VAL A 134 -5.19 -1.39 -22.41
N THR A 135 -6.46 -1.66 -22.77
CA THR A 135 -7.09 -2.98 -22.66
C THR A 135 -7.14 -3.72 -24.00
N ALA A 136 -6.24 -3.39 -24.93
CA ALA A 136 -6.10 -4.11 -26.20
C ALA A 136 -6.02 -5.65 -26.01
N PRO A 137 -6.53 -6.43 -26.99
CA PRO A 137 -6.65 -7.88 -26.86
C PRO A 137 -5.28 -8.54 -26.68
N GLY A 138 -5.21 -9.49 -25.75
CA GLY A 138 -4.04 -10.29 -25.49
C GLY A 138 -4.36 -11.46 -24.58
N PRO A 139 -3.45 -12.44 -24.45
CA PRO A 139 -3.69 -13.64 -23.63
C PRO A 139 -4.03 -13.31 -22.17
N ALA A 140 -3.45 -12.24 -21.63
CA ALA A 140 -3.63 -11.78 -20.25
C ALA A 140 -4.80 -10.80 -20.06
N THR A 141 -5.46 -10.36 -21.13
CA THR A 141 -6.54 -9.36 -21.08
C THR A 141 -7.85 -9.84 -21.69
N LYS A 142 -7.95 -11.12 -22.07
CA LYS A 142 -9.10 -11.66 -22.80
C LYS A 142 -10.44 -11.32 -22.12
N ASP A 143 -10.52 -11.53 -20.81
CA ASP A 143 -11.76 -11.36 -20.06
C ASP A 143 -12.11 -9.87 -19.92
N VAL A 144 -11.14 -9.04 -19.52
CA VAL A 144 -11.30 -7.57 -19.43
C VAL A 144 -11.60 -6.94 -20.80
N TYR A 145 -10.99 -7.43 -21.87
CA TYR A 145 -11.24 -6.97 -23.24
C TYR A 145 -12.66 -7.32 -23.71
N SER A 146 -13.22 -8.46 -23.27
CA SER A 146 -14.61 -8.81 -23.57
C SER A 146 -15.60 -7.81 -22.96
N ILE A 147 -15.32 -7.31 -21.75
CA ILE A 147 -16.09 -6.24 -21.09
C ILE A 147 -16.01 -4.96 -21.92
N VAL A 148 -14.80 -4.58 -22.35
CA VAL A 148 -14.61 -3.38 -23.18
C VAL A 148 -15.41 -3.46 -24.48
N ASN A 149 -15.38 -4.59 -25.19
CA ASN A 149 -16.15 -4.76 -26.44
C ASN A 149 -17.67 -4.69 -26.22
N LYS A 150 -18.16 -5.32 -25.14
CA LYS A 150 -19.57 -5.27 -24.75
C LYS A 150 -20.03 -3.83 -24.50
N LEU A 151 -19.20 -3.05 -23.81
CA LEU A 151 -19.50 -1.65 -23.50
C LEU A 151 -19.31 -0.71 -24.70
N ASP A 152 -18.39 -1.01 -25.62
CA ASP A 152 -18.19 -0.21 -26.83
C ASP A 152 -19.36 -0.33 -27.81
N SER A 153 -20.07 -1.46 -27.77
CA SER A 153 -21.28 -1.72 -28.55
C SER A 153 -22.54 -1.00 -28.01
N ASN A 154 -22.43 -0.33 -26.86
CA ASN A 154 -23.56 0.35 -26.20
C ASN A 154 -23.61 1.84 -26.58
N GLU A 155 -24.79 2.43 -26.81
CA GLU A 155 -24.96 3.84 -27.20
C GLU A 155 -24.77 4.86 -26.05
N LYS A 156 -24.36 4.43 -24.86
CA LYS A 156 -24.15 5.32 -23.71
C LYS A 156 -22.99 6.29 -23.92
N SER A 157 -23.01 7.40 -23.17
CA SER A 157 -21.92 8.38 -23.14
C SER A 157 -20.61 7.76 -22.64
N GLU A 158 -19.47 8.27 -23.09
CA GLU A 158 -18.15 7.75 -22.72
C GLU A 158 -17.95 7.73 -21.19
N ASN A 159 -18.36 8.79 -20.48
CA ASN A 159 -18.28 8.84 -19.01
C ASN A 159 -19.10 7.74 -18.34
N SER A 160 -20.30 7.45 -18.86
CA SER A 160 -21.13 6.36 -18.35
C SER A 160 -20.54 4.98 -18.64
N ARG A 161 -19.83 4.82 -19.77
CA ARG A 161 -19.09 3.58 -20.08
C ARG A 161 -17.91 3.37 -19.14
N VAL A 162 -17.21 4.44 -18.76
CA VAL A 162 -16.10 4.38 -17.78
C VAL A 162 -16.60 3.88 -16.43
N GLU A 163 -17.69 4.44 -15.92
CA GLU A 163 -18.27 3.99 -14.63
C GLU A 163 -18.75 2.53 -14.70
N GLN A 164 -19.45 2.14 -15.77
CA GLN A 164 -19.86 0.74 -15.99
C GLN A 164 -18.68 -0.21 -16.14
N PHE A 165 -17.58 0.24 -16.73
CA PHE A 165 -16.38 -0.58 -16.84
C PHE A 165 -15.81 -0.90 -15.46
N PHE A 166 -15.71 0.10 -14.58
CA PHE A 166 -15.29 -0.15 -13.19
C PHE A 166 -16.29 -0.99 -12.41
N GLU A 167 -17.58 -0.83 -12.69
CA GLU A 167 -18.62 -1.69 -12.10
C GLU A 167 -18.45 -3.17 -12.51
N GLU A 168 -18.19 -3.45 -13.78
CA GLU A 168 -17.97 -4.83 -14.23
C GLU A 168 -16.65 -5.40 -13.68
N LEU A 169 -15.57 -4.59 -13.61
CA LEU A 169 -14.31 -5.03 -12.97
C LEU A 169 -14.45 -5.27 -11.47
N PHE A 170 -15.31 -4.51 -10.80
CA PHE A 170 -15.66 -4.72 -9.40
C PHE A 170 -16.31 -6.08 -9.21
N ARG A 171 -17.33 -6.41 -10.03
CA ARG A 171 -18.01 -7.71 -10.00
C ARG A 171 -17.08 -8.89 -10.32
N GLU A 172 -16.14 -8.68 -11.23
CA GLU A 172 -15.11 -9.67 -11.60
C GLU A 172 -13.91 -9.69 -10.63
N ASN A 173 -13.97 -8.94 -9.51
CA ASN A 173 -12.90 -8.86 -8.51
C ASN A 173 -11.51 -8.61 -9.13
N SER A 174 -11.46 -7.73 -10.14
CA SER A 174 -10.33 -7.52 -11.03
C SER A 174 -9.83 -6.07 -11.10
N LEU A 175 -10.26 -5.22 -10.17
CA LEU A 175 -9.88 -3.79 -10.14
C LEU A 175 -8.37 -3.60 -9.89
N ASP A 176 -7.84 -4.27 -8.87
CA ASP A 176 -6.43 -4.21 -8.46
C ASP A 176 -5.51 -4.77 -9.55
N CYS A 177 -5.87 -5.91 -10.12
CA CYS A 177 -5.07 -6.58 -11.15
C CYS A 177 -5.07 -5.80 -12.46
N TRP A 178 -6.20 -5.22 -12.86
CA TRP A 178 -6.28 -4.35 -14.04
C TRP A 178 -5.46 -3.08 -13.85
N LEU A 179 -5.53 -2.44 -12.69
CA LEU A 179 -4.71 -1.25 -12.40
C LEU A 179 -3.21 -1.56 -12.45
N CYS A 180 -2.79 -2.69 -11.86
CA CYS A 180 -1.41 -3.16 -11.95
C CYS A 180 -0.99 -3.41 -13.40
N TYR A 181 -1.89 -3.96 -14.23
CA TYR A 181 -1.63 -4.17 -15.65
C TYR A 181 -1.46 -2.86 -16.42
N VAL A 182 -2.28 -1.85 -16.13
CA VAL A 182 -2.21 -0.53 -16.78
C VAL A 182 -0.84 0.11 -16.57
N VAL A 183 -0.33 0.15 -15.34
CA VAL A 183 0.94 0.81 -15.02
C VAL A 183 2.17 0.12 -15.62
N LEU A 184 2.04 -1.12 -16.10
CA LEU A 184 3.09 -1.81 -16.85
C LEU A 184 3.22 -1.31 -18.30
N LYS A 185 2.22 -0.59 -18.82
CA LYS A 185 2.18 -0.12 -20.20
C LYS A 185 2.78 1.27 -20.38
N GLU A 186 3.97 1.52 -19.82
CA GLU A 186 4.60 2.84 -19.81
C GLU A 186 4.63 3.51 -21.20
N ASN A 187 5.02 2.77 -22.25
CA ASN A 187 5.07 3.29 -23.63
C ASN A 187 3.70 3.69 -24.19
N VAL A 188 2.63 3.05 -23.73
CA VAL A 188 1.25 3.44 -24.08
C VAL A 188 0.86 4.66 -23.26
N LEU A 189 1.10 4.65 -21.95
CA LEU A 189 0.75 5.74 -21.05
C LEU A 189 1.45 7.05 -21.40
N ARG A 190 2.73 7.03 -21.82
CA ARG A 190 3.45 8.23 -22.30
C ARG A 190 2.79 8.90 -23.52
N ARG A 191 2.02 8.15 -24.30
CA ARG A 191 1.28 8.69 -25.45
C ARG A 191 -0.06 9.30 -25.04
N LEU A 192 -0.68 8.80 -23.98
CA LEU A 192 -2.02 9.19 -23.52
C LEU A 192 -2.00 10.29 -22.44
N TYR A 193 -0.94 10.34 -21.63
CA TYR A 193 -0.84 11.21 -20.46
C TYR A 193 0.26 12.26 -20.59
N THR A 194 0.09 13.36 -19.87
CA THR A 194 1.13 14.36 -19.62
C THR A 194 2.10 13.89 -18.53
N PRO A 195 3.37 14.35 -18.54
CA PRO A 195 4.29 14.12 -17.42
C PRO A 195 3.70 14.61 -16.09
N GLY A 196 3.98 13.91 -14.98
CA GLY A 196 3.44 14.25 -13.66
C GLY A 196 2.06 13.68 -13.35
N SER A 197 1.39 13.06 -14.33
CA SER A 197 0.13 12.33 -14.15
C SER A 197 0.32 11.10 -13.26
N PHE A 198 -0.74 10.74 -12.52
CA PHE A 198 -0.67 9.66 -11.55
C PHE A 198 -0.26 8.33 -12.19
N LEU A 199 -1.01 7.83 -13.19
CA LEU A 199 -0.77 6.50 -13.75
C LEU A 199 0.58 6.36 -14.47
N LEU A 200 1.08 7.43 -15.09
CA LEU A 200 2.37 7.41 -15.77
C LEU A 200 3.54 7.36 -14.78
N ASP A 201 3.49 8.18 -13.73
CA ASP A 201 4.57 8.28 -12.75
C ASP A 201 4.36 7.37 -11.52
N ALA A 202 3.26 6.63 -11.44
CA ALA A 202 2.92 5.72 -10.34
C ALA A 202 4.02 4.69 -10.03
N PRO A 203 4.69 4.03 -11.01
CA PRO A 203 5.78 3.11 -10.72
C PRO A 203 7.02 3.76 -10.10
N THR A 204 7.13 5.09 -10.18
CA THR A 204 8.34 5.84 -9.84
C THR A 204 8.11 6.88 -8.75
N ALA A 205 7.45 8.00 -9.06
CA ALA A 205 7.29 9.13 -8.15
C ALA A 205 6.13 8.95 -7.15
N TYR A 206 5.10 8.18 -7.51
CA TYR A 206 3.92 7.94 -6.66
C TYR A 206 3.82 6.49 -6.18
N ARG A 207 4.96 5.80 -6.02
CA ARG A 207 5.03 4.36 -5.75
C ARG A 207 4.28 3.95 -4.49
N THR A 208 4.46 4.65 -3.37
CA THR A 208 3.73 4.33 -2.13
C THR A 208 2.23 4.54 -2.26
N LEU A 209 1.81 5.56 -3.01
CA LEU A 209 0.39 5.82 -3.29
C LEU A 209 -0.22 4.73 -4.17
N LEU A 210 0.51 4.26 -5.20
CA LEU A 210 0.09 3.13 -6.02
C LEU A 210 -0.13 1.87 -5.18
N TRP A 211 0.81 1.49 -4.32
CA TRP A 211 0.67 0.29 -3.50
C TRP A 211 -0.46 0.41 -2.48
N ARG A 212 -0.62 1.58 -1.85
CA ARG A 212 -1.76 1.84 -0.96
C ARG A 212 -3.10 1.70 -1.70
N LEU A 213 -3.18 2.19 -2.93
CA LEU A 213 -4.37 2.06 -3.78
C LEU A 213 -4.66 0.59 -4.11
N VAL A 214 -3.64 -0.15 -4.56
CA VAL A 214 -3.76 -1.58 -4.89
C VAL A 214 -4.17 -2.41 -3.67
N ASP A 215 -3.54 -2.17 -2.51
CA ASP A 215 -3.86 -2.86 -1.25
C ASP A 215 -5.31 -2.61 -0.82
N ALA A 216 -5.81 -1.39 -0.98
CA ALA A 216 -7.20 -1.07 -0.66
C ALA A 216 -8.18 -1.80 -1.59
N LEU A 217 -7.93 -1.80 -2.90
CA LEU A 217 -8.78 -2.50 -3.88
C LEU A 217 -8.76 -4.02 -3.65
N ALA A 218 -7.62 -4.59 -3.29
CA ALA A 218 -7.44 -6.03 -3.07
C ALA A 218 -8.22 -6.58 -1.85
N ILE A 219 -8.72 -5.71 -0.96
CA ILE A 219 -9.54 -6.11 0.20
C ILE A 219 -11.01 -6.34 -0.21
N ILE A 220 -11.49 -5.72 -1.29
CA ILE A 220 -12.90 -5.78 -1.73
C ILE A 220 -13.44 -7.22 -1.80
N PRO A 221 -12.77 -8.19 -2.46
CA PRO A 221 -13.29 -9.55 -2.58
C PRO A 221 -13.51 -10.24 -1.21
N VAL A 222 -12.73 -9.86 -0.21
CA VAL A 222 -12.83 -10.40 1.16
C VAL A 222 -14.04 -9.82 1.89
N LEU A 223 -14.43 -8.58 1.58
CA LEU A 223 -15.60 -7.93 2.16
C LEU A 223 -16.89 -8.58 1.65
N GLU A 224 -16.99 -8.85 0.35
CA GLU A 224 -18.16 -9.49 -0.26
C GLU A 224 -18.40 -10.91 0.30
N PHE A 225 -17.32 -11.68 0.56
CA PHE A 225 -17.44 -13.00 1.16
C PHE A 225 -18.08 -12.99 2.56
N ARG A 226 -17.85 -11.92 3.33
CA ARG A 226 -18.43 -11.78 4.68
C ARG A 226 -19.94 -11.54 4.63
N GLU A 227 -20.44 -10.84 3.61
CA GLU A 227 -21.87 -10.58 3.43
C GLU A 227 -22.64 -11.83 2.97
N CYS A 228 -22.07 -12.62 2.04
CA CYS A 228 -22.70 -13.86 1.57
C CYS A 228 -22.76 -14.98 2.63
N SER A 229 -21.87 -14.93 3.63
CA SER A 229 -21.82 -15.95 4.69
C SER A 229 -22.82 -15.74 5.83
N HIS A 230 -23.69 -14.72 5.76
CA HIS A 230 -24.68 -14.46 6.80
C HIS A 230 -26.08 -14.13 6.25
N PRO A 231 -26.97 -15.14 6.23
CA PRO A 231 -28.31 -14.95 6.77
C PRO A 231 -28.51 -15.98 7.89
N HIS A 232 -28.65 -15.51 9.13
CA HIS A 232 -28.91 -16.32 10.32
C HIS A 232 -27.73 -17.10 10.92
N GLN A 233 -26.77 -16.38 11.50
CA GLN A 233 -26.25 -16.81 12.80
C GLN A 233 -25.67 -15.62 13.55
N THR A 234 -26.35 -15.24 14.64
CA THR A 234 -25.72 -14.58 15.77
C THR A 234 -24.65 -15.50 16.33
N GLN A 235 -23.47 -15.50 15.72
CA GLN A 235 -22.23 -15.84 16.39
C GLN A 235 -21.25 -14.72 16.09
N SER A 236 -21.11 -13.87 17.10
CA SER A 236 -20.00 -12.96 17.31
C SER A 236 -18.67 -13.70 17.08
N MET A 237 -18.19 -13.72 15.85
CA MET A 237 -16.76 -13.89 15.60
C MET A 237 -16.13 -12.54 15.89
N LEU A 238 -15.82 -12.36 17.18
CA LEU A 238 -14.80 -11.45 17.65
C LEU A 238 -13.60 -11.60 16.72
N TRP A 239 -13.34 -10.59 15.88
CA TRP A 239 -11.97 -10.35 15.49
C TRP A 239 -11.20 -10.20 16.79
N SER A 240 -10.26 -11.13 16.94
CA SER A 240 -9.27 -11.22 17.99
C SER A 240 -9.07 -9.87 18.67
N GLY A 241 -9.50 -9.80 19.93
CA GLY A 241 -9.06 -8.74 20.83
C GLY A 241 -7.53 -8.64 20.81
N PRO A 242 -6.97 -7.52 21.30
CA PRO A 242 -5.52 -7.33 21.37
C PRO A 242 -4.88 -8.60 21.93
N CYS A 243 -3.90 -9.14 21.19
CA CYS A 243 -3.20 -10.37 21.52
C CYS A 243 -2.94 -10.39 23.03
N ARG A 244 -3.56 -11.32 23.76
CA ARG A 244 -3.20 -11.56 25.15
C ARG A 244 -1.81 -12.17 25.14
N LEU A 245 -0.81 -11.30 25.17
CA LEU A 245 0.53 -11.65 25.59
C LEU A 245 0.38 -12.43 26.91
N PRO A 246 1.06 -13.57 27.08
CA PRO A 246 1.19 -14.16 28.40
C PRO A 246 1.70 -13.09 29.34
N ALA A 247 1.11 -12.98 30.52
CA ALA A 247 1.60 -12.10 31.57
C ALA A 247 2.97 -12.60 32.06
N ASP A 248 4.04 -12.39 31.30
CA ASP A 248 5.38 -12.48 31.83
C ASP A 248 5.62 -11.22 32.66
N SER A 249 5.29 -11.35 33.94
CA SER A 249 5.66 -10.44 35.00
C SER A 249 7.17 -10.49 35.22
N ARG A 250 7.92 -9.89 34.30
CA ARG A 250 9.26 -9.37 34.58
C ARG A 250 9.27 -7.87 34.31
N VAL A 251 8.55 -7.17 35.18
CA VAL A 251 8.85 -5.77 35.48
C VAL A 251 10.31 -5.71 35.91
N PRO A 252 11.21 -4.97 35.23
CA PRO A 252 12.49 -4.64 35.81
C PRO A 252 12.20 -3.89 37.12
N LYS A 253 12.61 -4.49 38.25
CA LYS A 253 12.52 -3.86 39.57
C LYS A 253 13.12 -2.46 39.48
N SER A 254 12.24 -1.48 39.64
CA SER A 254 12.45 -0.13 40.16
C SER A 254 13.89 0.35 40.17
N SER A 255 14.26 1.17 39.17
CA SER A 255 15.24 2.22 39.38
C SER A 255 14.69 3.15 40.46
N SER A 256 15.38 3.19 41.59
CA SER A 256 15.08 3.97 42.77
C SER A 256 15.38 5.45 42.50
N VAL A 257 14.34 6.22 42.20
CA VAL A 257 14.39 7.68 42.25
C VAL A 257 13.76 8.11 43.57
N PRO A 258 14.49 8.75 44.51
CA PRO A 258 13.87 9.28 45.71
C PRO A 258 13.09 10.56 45.37
N ALA A 259 11.77 10.48 45.44
CA ALA A 259 10.89 11.63 45.48
C ALA A 259 11.06 12.34 46.83
N ARG A 260 11.74 13.50 46.84
CA ARG A 260 11.67 14.43 47.97
C ARG A 260 10.40 15.26 47.83
N LEU A 261 9.35 14.80 48.50
CA LEU A 261 8.21 15.63 48.87
C LEU A 261 8.67 16.59 49.99
N SER A 262 8.52 17.89 49.76
CA SER A 262 8.57 18.90 50.82
C SER A 262 7.37 19.81 50.62
N ASN A 263 6.31 19.49 51.37
CA ASN A 263 5.14 20.34 51.52
C ASN A 263 5.31 21.13 52.82
N SER A 264 5.45 22.45 52.74
CA SER A 264 4.91 23.34 53.77
C SER A 264 4.67 24.74 53.19
N ASN A 265 3.40 24.97 52.86
CA ASN A 265 2.57 26.13 53.17
C ASN A 265 3.12 27.56 53.07
N HIS A 266 2.31 28.35 52.36
CA HIS A 266 2.07 29.79 52.54
C HIS A 266 3.26 30.74 52.33
N THR A 267 3.23 31.47 51.21
CA THR A 267 2.80 32.87 51.22
C THR A 267 2.73 33.42 49.78
N HIS A 268 1.70 34.23 49.55
CA HIS A 268 1.44 34.99 48.34
C HIS A 268 2.69 35.58 47.67
N ARG A 269 2.82 35.41 46.35
CA ARG A 269 3.36 36.49 45.50
C ARG A 269 2.85 36.40 44.06
N ARG A 270 2.13 37.48 43.70
CA ARG A 270 1.53 37.79 42.39
C ARG A 270 2.57 37.76 41.26
N SER A 271 2.14 37.32 40.08
CA SER A 271 2.83 37.59 38.83
C SER A 271 2.92 39.11 38.59
N ARG A 272 4.09 39.59 38.17
CA ARG A 272 4.26 40.94 37.61
C ARG A 272 4.63 40.79 36.14
N ILE A 273 3.65 41.04 35.28
CA ILE A 273 3.88 41.40 33.88
C ILE A 273 4.13 42.92 33.87
N PRO A 274 5.26 43.42 33.34
CA PRO A 274 5.44 44.86 33.12
C PRO A 274 4.61 45.32 31.92
N LEU A 275 3.76 46.33 32.12
CA LEU A 275 3.14 47.09 31.03
C LEU A 275 4.06 48.27 30.63
N PRO A 276 4.05 48.69 29.36
CA PRO A 276 4.91 49.76 28.85
C PRO A 276 4.42 51.14 29.33
N LYS A 277 5.35 52.02 29.69
CA LYS A 277 5.06 53.43 30.01
C LYS A 277 5.12 54.27 28.73
N ARG A 278 4.16 55.20 28.61
CA ARG A 278 4.24 56.38 27.73
C ARG A 278 5.32 57.34 28.23
#